data_AF-A0A1F6TED3-F1
#
_entry.id   AF-A0A1F6TED3-F1
#
_cell.length_a   1.000
_cell.length_b   1.000
_cell.length_c   1.000
_cell.angle_alpha   90.00
_cell.angle_beta   90.00
_cell.angle_gamma   90.00
#
_symmetry.space_group_name_H-M   'P 1'
#
loop_
_entity.id
_entity.type
_entity.pdbx_description
1 polymer ?
#
loop_
_entity_poly.entity_id
_entity_poly.type
_entity_poly.pdbx_seq_one_letter_code
_entity_poly.pdbx_strand_id
1 'polypeptide(L)'
;MYKKVEESLFGINAEPGTFHLKNKGITIIAKSVDQQGDDIYDIHMLSGTHGIVDGGHTYKIIVDNLENSALPDDQYVMVEVRTGIPEQWIPEIAGGLNTSVQVQDMSLDQLRGLFNWISEELKGEKYATQIAWSENDPGDYDARDIVSLLMMFNVELFPNERDEHPVSGYEKKSTALKLFEDKTDSFKRMKPILKDILTLHDTIAYHAKEVWNKATPGGRGGNLSFIENREKGAFDFHFISKRGQHRLMGGALYPILGAFRWYVVTDPKTLNMRWRGGFESVLSAWNRDGAELLKATKQMSDELGRNPNAIGKSRPHWANLHTIVAKKDLMSRASR
;
A
#
# COMPACT_ATOMS: atom_id res chain seq x y z
N MET A 1 -17.66 1.74 -2.39
CA MET A 1 -17.66 3.15 -2.85
C MET A 1 -18.36 3.33 -4.20
N TYR A 2 -17.93 2.66 -5.28
CA TYR A 2 -18.51 2.79 -6.64
C TYR A 2 -20.03 2.71 -6.69
N LYS A 3 -20.60 1.67 -6.07
CA LYS A 3 -22.06 1.48 -6.01
C LYS A 3 -22.78 2.65 -5.32
N LYS A 4 -22.17 3.28 -4.31
CA LYS A 4 -22.75 4.43 -3.60
C LYS A 4 -22.68 5.74 -4.40
N VAL A 5 -21.60 5.94 -5.17
CA VAL A 5 -21.46 7.11 -6.05
C VAL A 5 -22.45 6.99 -7.22
N GLU A 6 -22.58 5.80 -7.79
CA GLU A 6 -23.57 5.49 -8.82
C GLU A 6 -25.00 5.60 -8.27
N GLU A 7 -25.31 5.00 -7.11
CA GLU A 7 -26.60 5.19 -6.42
C GLU A 7 -26.91 6.68 -6.21
N SER A 8 -25.93 7.48 -5.74
CA SER A 8 -26.12 8.93 -5.57
C SER A 8 -26.32 9.67 -6.90
N LEU A 9 -25.71 9.23 -8.00
CA LEU A 9 -25.91 9.79 -9.33
C LEU A 9 -27.34 9.52 -9.82
N PHE A 10 -27.86 8.32 -9.56
CA PHE A 10 -29.24 7.94 -9.88
C PHE A 10 -30.29 8.48 -8.89
N GLY A 11 -29.90 9.23 -7.85
CA GLY A 11 -30.83 9.65 -6.79
C GLY A 11 -31.38 8.50 -5.95
N ILE A 12 -30.71 7.34 -5.96
CA ILE A 12 -31.09 6.19 -5.14
C ILE A 12 -30.60 6.47 -3.71
N ASN A 13 -31.54 6.63 -2.78
CA ASN A 13 -31.27 7.07 -1.40
C ASN A 13 -30.68 8.49 -1.28
N ALA A 14 -30.90 9.33 -2.29
CA ALA A 14 -30.45 10.72 -2.33
C ALA A 14 -31.48 11.57 -3.07
N GLU A 15 -31.71 12.80 -2.61
CA GLU A 15 -32.53 13.75 -3.36
C GLU A 15 -31.91 13.98 -4.76
N PRO A 16 -32.68 13.84 -5.86
CA PRO A 16 -32.24 14.24 -7.20
C PRO A 16 -31.68 15.68 -7.22
N GLY A 17 -30.74 15.92 -8.12
CA GLY A 17 -29.96 17.16 -8.21
C GLY A 17 -28.93 17.42 -7.11
N THR A 18 -28.84 16.60 -6.06
CA THR A 18 -27.83 16.80 -4.98
C THR A 18 -26.47 16.15 -5.25
N PHE A 19 -26.24 15.54 -6.42
CA PHE A 19 -24.97 14.83 -6.69
C PHE A 19 -23.74 15.73 -6.55
N HIS A 20 -23.78 16.96 -7.08
CA HIS A 20 -22.69 17.93 -6.96
C HIS A 20 -22.34 18.31 -5.50
N LEU A 21 -23.29 18.20 -4.58
CA LEU A 21 -23.09 18.49 -3.15
C LEU A 21 -22.45 17.31 -2.40
N LYS A 22 -22.58 16.10 -2.94
CA LYS A 22 -22.14 14.84 -2.32
C LYS A 22 -20.90 14.26 -3.02
N ASN A 23 -20.53 14.82 -4.15
CA ASN A 23 -19.37 14.43 -4.93
C ASN A 23 -18.31 15.53 -4.89
N LYS A 24 -17.03 15.15 -4.83
CA LYS A 24 -15.90 16.10 -4.82
C LYS A 24 -15.68 16.81 -6.16
N GLY A 25 -16.25 16.27 -7.24
CA GLY A 25 -16.08 16.78 -8.58
C GLY A 25 -14.99 16.07 -9.38
N ILE A 26 -14.59 16.72 -10.47
CA ILE A 26 -13.57 16.27 -11.40
C ILE A 26 -12.54 17.40 -11.53
N THR A 27 -11.28 17.12 -11.18
CA THR A 27 -10.18 18.07 -11.35
C THR A 27 -9.37 17.69 -12.59
N ILE A 28 -9.24 18.63 -13.51
CA ILE A 28 -8.54 18.50 -14.78
C ILE A 28 -7.35 19.45 -14.79
N ILE A 29 -6.18 18.96 -15.21
CA ILE A 29 -5.09 19.85 -15.62
C ILE A 29 -5.11 19.97 -17.13
N ALA A 30 -5.12 21.19 -17.64
CA ALA A 30 -5.26 21.50 -19.06
C ALA A 30 -4.28 22.60 -19.50
N LYS A 31 -4.12 22.75 -20.82
CA LYS A 31 -3.30 23.80 -21.42
C LYS A 31 -4.01 25.15 -21.35
N SER A 32 -5.25 25.18 -21.80
CA SER A 32 -6.13 26.35 -21.75
C SER A 32 -7.58 25.89 -21.61
N VAL A 33 -8.43 26.82 -21.18
CA VAL A 33 -9.88 26.68 -21.20
C VAL A 33 -10.42 27.92 -21.90
N ASP A 34 -11.25 27.70 -22.90
CA ASP A 34 -11.88 28.74 -23.68
C ASP A 34 -13.39 28.65 -23.49
N GLN A 35 -14.03 29.76 -23.12
CA GLN A 35 -15.48 29.79 -22.93
C GLN A 35 -16.16 30.03 -24.29
N GLN A 36 -17.06 29.12 -24.67
CA GLN A 36 -17.89 29.21 -25.86
C GLN A 36 -19.33 29.56 -25.47
N GLY A 37 -19.72 30.82 -25.61
CA GLY A 37 -21.04 31.27 -25.17
C GLY A 37 -21.15 31.31 -23.64
N ASP A 38 -22.36 31.12 -23.10
CA ASP A 38 -22.59 31.35 -21.67
C ASP A 38 -22.16 30.17 -20.80
N ASP A 39 -22.47 28.93 -21.19
CA ASP A 39 -22.32 27.74 -20.33
C ASP A 39 -21.48 26.59 -20.95
N ILE A 40 -20.81 26.82 -22.09
CA ILE A 40 -19.97 25.81 -22.74
C ILE A 40 -18.49 26.20 -22.61
N TYR A 41 -17.65 25.23 -22.25
CA TYR A 41 -16.21 25.43 -22.10
C TYR A 41 -15.45 24.39 -22.91
N ASP A 42 -14.57 24.86 -23.78
CA ASP A 42 -13.61 24.04 -24.51
C ASP A 42 -12.34 23.88 -23.67
N ILE A 43 -12.00 22.64 -23.34
CA ILE A 43 -10.79 22.32 -22.56
C ILE A 43 -9.72 21.80 -23.51
N HIS A 44 -8.67 22.60 -23.73
CA HIS A 44 -7.57 22.21 -24.60
C HIS A 44 -6.48 21.49 -23.81
N MET A 45 -6.17 20.25 -24.22
CA MET A 45 -5.22 19.37 -23.54
C MET A 45 -4.08 18.96 -24.48
N LEU A 46 -2.90 18.74 -23.91
CA LEU A 46 -1.78 18.12 -24.61
C LEU A 46 -1.83 16.61 -24.34
N SER A 47 -1.95 15.83 -25.41
CA SER A 47 -2.01 14.37 -25.32
C SER A 47 -0.76 13.82 -24.62
N GLY A 48 -0.96 12.94 -23.63
CA GLY A 48 0.12 12.33 -22.86
C GLY A 48 0.64 13.16 -21.68
N THR A 49 0.18 14.41 -21.52
CA THR A 49 0.61 15.32 -20.44
C THR A 49 -0.55 15.79 -19.58
N HIS A 50 -1.64 16.25 -20.20
CA HIS A 50 -2.81 16.82 -19.53
C HIS A 50 -3.94 15.81 -19.39
N GLY A 51 -4.86 16.05 -18.45
CA GLY A 51 -6.00 15.17 -18.22
C GLY A 51 -6.60 15.29 -16.83
N ILE A 52 -7.49 14.35 -16.52
CA ILE A 52 -8.12 14.24 -15.21
C ILE A 52 -7.09 13.77 -14.18
N VAL A 53 -6.84 14.60 -13.18
CA VAL A 53 -5.91 14.30 -12.08
C VAL A 53 -6.62 13.85 -10.80
N ASP A 54 -7.92 14.15 -10.67
CA ASP A 54 -8.81 13.62 -9.63
C ASP A 54 -10.26 13.53 -10.15
N GLY A 55 -11.05 12.61 -9.62
CA GLY A 55 -12.43 12.39 -10.06
C GLY A 55 -12.58 11.56 -11.33
N GLY A 56 -11.52 10.88 -11.81
CA GLY A 56 -11.58 10.04 -13.02
C GLY A 56 -12.61 8.90 -12.93
N HIS A 57 -12.92 8.43 -11.71
CA HIS A 57 -13.98 7.44 -11.49
C HIS A 57 -15.37 8.06 -11.59
N THR A 58 -15.57 9.26 -11.02
CA THR A 58 -16.79 10.05 -11.20
C THR A 58 -17.06 10.30 -12.69
N TYR A 59 -16.03 10.74 -13.43
CA TYR A 59 -16.10 10.92 -14.87
C TYR A 59 -16.56 9.65 -15.59
N LYS A 60 -15.94 8.51 -15.29
CA LYS A 60 -16.29 7.24 -15.92
C LYS A 60 -17.72 6.81 -15.62
N ILE A 61 -18.17 6.91 -14.37
CA ILE A 61 -19.54 6.53 -13.99
C ILE A 61 -20.57 7.40 -14.72
N ILE A 62 -20.30 8.71 -14.85
CA ILE A 62 -21.17 9.62 -15.60
C ILE A 62 -21.21 9.18 -17.07
N VAL A 63 -20.05 9.07 -17.72
CA VAL A 63 -19.95 8.71 -19.16
C VAL A 63 -20.61 7.37 -19.45
N ASP A 64 -20.37 6.35 -18.63
CA ASP A 64 -20.95 5.01 -18.80
C ASP A 64 -22.49 5.00 -18.64
N ASN A 65 -23.08 6.05 -18.04
CA ASN A 65 -24.52 6.14 -17.76
C ASN A 65 -25.22 7.30 -18.49
N LEU A 66 -24.54 8.08 -19.35
CA LEU A 66 -25.15 9.22 -20.05
C LEU A 66 -26.36 8.84 -20.92
N GLU A 67 -26.39 7.61 -21.45
CA GLU A 67 -27.50 7.09 -22.27
C GLU A 67 -28.57 6.35 -21.45
N ASN A 68 -28.40 6.27 -20.12
CA ASN A 68 -29.34 5.55 -19.26
C ASN A 68 -30.58 6.39 -18.97
N SER A 69 -31.75 5.93 -19.41
CA SER A 69 -33.02 6.64 -19.22
C SER A 69 -33.46 6.83 -17.76
N ALA A 70 -32.83 6.12 -16.81
CA ALA A 70 -33.08 6.29 -15.38
C ALA A 70 -32.23 7.42 -14.74
N LEU A 71 -31.27 7.99 -15.47
CA LEU A 71 -30.43 9.07 -14.98
C LEU A 71 -31.28 10.36 -14.87
N PRO A 72 -31.35 11.00 -13.69
CA PRO A 72 -32.10 12.25 -13.56
C PRO A 72 -31.45 13.40 -14.34
N ASP A 73 -32.27 14.22 -15.01
CA ASP A 73 -31.82 15.33 -15.85
C ASP A 73 -31.18 16.50 -15.08
N ASP A 74 -31.43 16.58 -13.77
CA ASP A 74 -31.03 17.68 -12.89
C ASP A 74 -29.75 17.41 -12.09
N GLN A 75 -28.96 16.39 -12.48
CA GLN A 75 -27.72 16.05 -11.79
C GLN A 75 -26.53 16.80 -12.35
N TYR A 76 -25.79 17.43 -11.44
CA TYR A 76 -24.58 18.19 -11.76
C TYR A 76 -23.37 17.60 -11.06
N VAL A 77 -22.17 17.84 -11.63
CA VAL A 77 -20.89 17.55 -10.99
C VAL A 77 -20.00 18.79 -11.13
N MET A 78 -19.26 19.12 -10.06
CA MET A 78 -18.30 20.23 -10.13
C MET A 78 -17.11 19.81 -10.99
N VAL A 79 -16.74 20.62 -11.98
CA VAL A 79 -15.51 20.42 -12.77
C VAL A 79 -14.57 21.59 -12.47
N GLU A 80 -13.39 21.29 -11.95
CA GLU A 80 -12.32 22.25 -11.74
C GLU A 80 -11.24 22.05 -12.81
N VAL A 81 -10.90 23.10 -13.56
CA VAL A 81 -9.83 23.04 -14.55
C VAL A 81 -8.67 23.96 -14.13
N ARG A 82 -7.48 23.37 -14.01
CA ARG A 82 -6.24 24.07 -13.65
C ARG A 82 -5.37 24.22 -14.88
N THR A 83 -5.10 25.47 -15.27
CA THR A 83 -4.20 25.81 -16.38
C THR A 83 -2.91 26.45 -15.85
N GLY A 84 -1.87 26.49 -16.69
CA GLY A 84 -0.58 27.10 -16.30
C GLY A 84 0.21 26.29 -15.28
N ILE A 85 -0.11 25.00 -15.11
CA ILE A 85 0.65 24.09 -14.25
C ILE A 85 1.87 23.59 -15.02
N PRO A 86 3.10 23.72 -14.48
CA PRO A 86 4.28 23.12 -15.08
C PRO A 86 4.15 21.59 -15.18
N GLU A 87 4.49 21.02 -16.35
CA GLU A 87 4.28 19.60 -16.65
C GLU A 87 4.91 18.67 -15.60
N GLN A 88 6.08 19.05 -15.07
CA GLN A 88 6.80 18.27 -14.06
C GLN A 88 6.08 18.18 -12.71
N TRP A 89 5.10 19.04 -12.43
CA TRP A 89 4.33 19.03 -11.17
C TRP A 89 3.05 18.21 -11.26
N ILE A 90 2.60 17.87 -12.47
CA ILE A 90 1.34 17.12 -12.70
C ILE A 90 1.32 15.78 -11.94
N PRO A 91 2.38 14.95 -11.96
CA PRO A 91 2.39 13.69 -11.21
C PRO A 91 2.31 13.89 -9.69
N GLU A 92 2.93 14.95 -9.16
CA GLU A 92 2.90 15.29 -7.74
C GLU A 92 1.50 15.75 -7.31
N ILE A 93 0.87 16.62 -8.09
CA ILE A 93 -0.49 17.11 -7.85
C ILE A 93 -1.50 15.95 -7.90
N ALA A 94 -1.41 15.10 -8.92
CA ALA A 94 -2.25 13.91 -9.02
C ALA A 94 -2.03 12.96 -7.84
N GLY A 95 -0.78 12.78 -7.39
CA GLY A 95 -0.44 12.00 -6.20
C GLY A 95 -1.06 12.56 -4.93
N GLY A 96 -0.97 13.88 -4.73
CA GLY A 96 -1.55 14.57 -3.57
C GLY A 96 -3.07 14.42 -3.49
N LEU A 97 -3.78 14.71 -4.59
CA LEU A 97 -5.25 14.61 -4.65
C LEU A 97 -5.75 13.19 -4.39
N ASN A 98 -5.10 12.19 -5.00
CA ASN A 98 -5.43 10.78 -4.77
C ASN A 98 -5.14 10.34 -3.33
N THR A 99 -4.09 10.88 -2.71
CA THR A 99 -3.77 10.57 -1.31
C THR A 99 -4.89 11.06 -0.39
N SER A 100 -5.42 12.27 -0.61
CA SER A 100 -6.53 12.82 0.17
C SER A 100 -7.81 11.99 0.07
N VAL A 101 -8.17 11.50 -1.12
CA VAL A 101 -9.34 10.58 -1.29
C VAL A 101 -9.13 9.29 -0.48
N GLN A 102 -7.96 8.66 -0.61
CA GLN A 102 -7.65 7.45 0.13
C GLN A 102 -7.62 7.67 1.65
N VAL A 103 -7.27 8.87 2.12
CA VAL A 103 -7.24 9.22 3.55
C VAL A 103 -8.67 9.40 4.09
N GLN A 104 -9.57 9.93 3.27
CA GLN A 104 -10.98 10.05 3.65
C GLN A 104 -11.69 8.70 3.73
N ASP A 105 -11.42 7.79 2.80
CA ASP A 105 -11.96 6.42 2.88
C ASP A 105 -11.56 5.74 4.20
N MET A 106 -10.27 5.83 4.54
CA MET A 106 -9.75 5.34 5.81
C MET A 106 -10.47 5.99 7.00
N SER A 107 -10.70 7.31 6.97
CA SER A 107 -11.41 8.01 8.04
C SER A 107 -12.87 7.54 8.17
N LEU A 108 -13.54 7.25 7.07
CA LEU A 108 -14.90 6.67 7.07
C LEU A 108 -14.91 5.26 7.65
N ASP A 109 -13.91 4.45 7.36
CA ASP A 109 -13.77 3.10 7.92
C ASP A 109 -13.43 3.12 9.42
N GLN A 110 -12.65 4.11 9.86
CA GLN A 110 -12.42 4.38 11.28
C GLN A 110 -13.72 4.76 11.99
N LEU A 111 -14.55 5.63 11.39
CA LEU A 111 -15.87 5.96 11.94
C LEU A 111 -16.80 4.74 12.04
N ARG A 112 -16.65 3.77 11.13
CA ARG A 112 -17.36 2.48 11.19
C ARG A 112 -16.74 1.50 12.21
N GLY A 113 -15.61 1.84 12.80
CA GLY A 113 -14.90 1.01 13.77
C GLY A 113 -14.17 -0.18 13.18
N LEU A 114 -13.90 -0.20 11.86
CA LEU A 114 -13.25 -1.35 11.21
C LEU A 114 -11.83 -1.60 11.74
N PHE A 115 -11.11 -0.55 12.13
CA PHE A 115 -9.76 -0.66 12.66
C PHE A 115 -9.69 -0.85 14.19
N ASN A 116 -10.81 -0.81 14.91
CA ASN A 116 -10.81 -0.83 16.39
C ASN A 116 -10.07 -2.03 16.96
N TRP A 117 -10.21 -3.21 16.34
CA TRP A 117 -9.51 -4.40 16.81
C TRP A 117 -7.98 -4.31 16.67
N ILE A 118 -7.49 -3.57 15.67
CA ILE A 118 -6.06 -3.32 15.43
C ILE A 118 -5.55 -2.33 16.47
N SER A 119 -6.24 -1.18 16.60
CA SER A 119 -5.83 -0.14 17.53
C SER A 119 -5.89 -0.60 19.00
N GLU A 120 -6.87 -1.45 19.35
CA GLU A 120 -6.95 -2.11 20.65
C GLU A 120 -5.80 -3.09 20.89
N GLU A 121 -5.42 -3.90 19.89
CA GLU A 121 -4.30 -4.85 20.02
C GLU A 121 -2.97 -4.11 20.20
N LEU A 122 -2.79 -3.00 19.49
CA LEU A 122 -1.59 -2.16 19.57
C LEU A 122 -1.62 -1.22 20.78
N LYS A 123 -2.70 -1.19 21.57
CA LYS A 123 -2.82 -0.33 22.74
C LYS A 123 -1.73 -0.68 23.76
N GLY A 124 -0.97 0.32 24.16
CA GLY A 124 0.15 0.18 25.11
C GLY A 124 1.52 0.01 24.45
N GLU A 125 1.58 -0.21 23.13
CA GLU A 125 2.85 -0.17 22.41
C GLU A 125 3.37 1.26 22.28
N LYS A 126 4.69 1.46 22.40
CA LYS A 126 5.32 2.79 22.34
C LYS A 126 5.06 3.52 21.02
N TYR A 127 4.89 2.76 19.95
CA TYR A 127 4.66 3.25 18.60
C TYR A 127 3.17 3.43 18.25
N ALA A 128 2.24 3.11 19.15
CA ALA A 128 0.81 3.18 18.86
C ALA A 128 0.36 4.60 18.44
N THR A 129 1.01 5.63 18.99
CA THR A 129 0.76 7.05 18.65
C THR A 129 1.38 7.49 17.32
N GLN A 130 2.16 6.62 16.68
CA GLN A 130 2.75 6.88 15.36
C GLN A 130 1.87 6.36 14.22
N ILE A 131 0.69 5.82 14.54
CA ILE A 131 -0.27 5.28 13.58
C ILE A 131 -1.51 6.18 13.59
N ALA A 132 -1.71 6.90 12.49
CA ALA A 132 -2.89 7.72 12.23
C ALA A 132 -4.09 6.84 11.83
N TRP A 133 -5.23 7.01 12.52
CA TRP A 133 -6.48 6.31 12.22
C TRP A 133 -7.49 7.21 11.50
N SER A 134 -7.29 8.52 11.54
CA SER A 134 -8.09 9.53 10.83
C SER A 134 -7.20 10.54 10.08
N GLU A 135 -7.79 11.33 9.16
CA GLU A 135 -7.12 12.35 8.35
C GLU A 135 -6.29 13.35 9.16
N ASN A 136 -6.72 13.68 10.38
CA ASN A 136 -6.09 14.70 11.21
C ASN A 136 -5.19 14.10 12.30
N ASP A 137 -5.11 12.77 12.40
CA ASP A 137 -4.26 12.14 13.40
C ASP A 137 -2.79 12.31 13.00
N PRO A 138 -1.89 12.70 13.92
CA PRO A 138 -0.47 12.72 13.64
C PRO A 138 0.07 11.28 13.59
N GLY A 139 1.10 11.05 12.78
CA GLY A 139 1.79 9.76 12.73
C GLY A 139 2.65 9.62 11.48
N ASP A 140 3.69 8.80 11.58
CA ASP A 140 4.53 8.43 10.43
C ASP A 140 3.92 7.29 9.61
N TYR A 141 2.97 6.56 10.19
CA TYR A 141 2.19 5.52 9.55
C TYR A 141 0.71 5.87 9.63
N ASP A 142 -0.08 5.34 8.70
CA ASP A 142 -1.53 5.36 8.75
C ASP A 142 -2.13 3.94 8.83
N ALA A 143 -3.43 3.83 9.11
CA ALA A 143 -4.10 2.53 9.21
C ALA A 143 -3.94 1.66 7.95
N ARG A 144 -3.80 2.27 6.76
CA ARG A 144 -3.62 1.57 5.48
C ARG A 144 -2.21 0.99 5.37
N ASP A 145 -1.20 1.61 5.98
CA ASP A 145 0.12 1.00 6.13
C ASP A 145 0.00 -0.32 6.91
N ILE A 146 -0.66 -0.28 8.07
CA ILE A 146 -0.84 -1.48 8.92
C ILE A 146 -1.62 -2.57 8.19
N VAL A 147 -2.69 -2.20 7.49
CA VAL A 147 -3.46 -3.14 6.64
C VAL A 147 -2.61 -3.72 5.52
N SER A 148 -1.77 -2.91 4.86
CA SER A 148 -0.89 -3.39 3.79
C SER A 148 0.14 -4.39 4.32
N LEU A 149 0.68 -4.15 5.52
CA LEU A 149 1.57 -5.08 6.21
C LEU A 149 0.86 -6.39 6.57
N LEU A 150 -0.34 -6.34 7.13
CA LEU A 150 -1.14 -7.54 7.40
C LEU A 150 -1.47 -8.32 6.12
N MET A 151 -1.89 -7.63 5.06
CA MET A 151 -2.27 -8.27 3.81
C MET A 151 -1.14 -9.14 3.24
N MET A 152 0.13 -8.74 3.41
CA MET A 152 1.28 -9.52 2.94
C MET A 152 1.44 -10.89 3.62
N PHE A 153 0.85 -11.08 4.80
CA PHE A 153 0.92 -12.32 5.59
C PHE A 153 -0.41 -13.09 5.60
N ASN A 154 -1.44 -12.57 4.93
CA ASN A 154 -2.74 -13.22 4.90
C ASN A 154 -2.73 -14.42 3.95
N VAL A 155 -2.55 -15.63 4.51
CA VAL A 155 -2.48 -16.89 3.75
C VAL A 155 -3.84 -17.41 3.27
N GLU A 156 -4.96 -16.79 3.68
CA GLU A 156 -6.27 -17.07 3.08
C GLU A 156 -6.44 -16.29 1.76
N LEU A 157 -5.87 -15.08 1.66
CA LEU A 157 -5.85 -14.28 0.43
C LEU A 157 -4.72 -14.69 -0.51
N PHE A 158 -3.56 -15.04 0.03
CA PHE A 158 -2.36 -15.42 -0.73
C PHE A 158 -1.78 -16.74 -0.22
N PRO A 159 -2.45 -17.89 -0.49
CA PRO A 159 -2.01 -19.20 -0.03
C PRO A 159 -0.56 -19.51 -0.42
N ASN A 160 0.15 -20.24 0.45
CA ASN A 160 1.55 -20.59 0.22
C ASN A 160 1.75 -21.58 -0.94
N GLU A 161 0.70 -22.31 -1.30
CA GLU A 161 0.67 -23.33 -2.36
C GLU A 161 0.28 -22.77 -3.73
N ARG A 162 0.02 -21.46 -3.83
CA ARG A 162 -0.38 -20.78 -5.07
C ARG A 162 0.65 -19.73 -5.49
N ASP A 163 0.66 -19.41 -6.77
CA ASP A 163 1.54 -18.39 -7.38
C ASP A 163 1.04 -16.94 -7.19
N GLU A 164 -0.02 -16.76 -6.40
CA GLU A 164 -0.58 -15.45 -6.07
C GLU A 164 0.24 -14.79 -4.95
N HIS A 165 0.87 -13.66 -5.26
CA HIS A 165 1.70 -12.91 -4.33
C HIS A 165 1.09 -11.55 -3.97
N PRO A 166 1.28 -11.06 -2.74
CA PRO A 166 0.66 -9.83 -2.23
C PRO A 166 1.34 -8.54 -2.72
N VAL A 167 1.59 -8.43 -4.03
CA VAL A 167 2.26 -7.29 -4.67
C VAL A 167 1.48 -5.98 -4.44
N SER A 168 0.15 -6.07 -4.36
CA SER A 168 -0.73 -4.93 -4.06
C SER A 168 -0.43 -4.26 -2.73
N GLY A 169 0.19 -4.98 -1.77
CA GLY A 169 0.59 -4.43 -0.48
C GLY A 169 1.65 -3.35 -0.61
N TYR A 170 2.46 -3.42 -1.67
CA TYR A 170 3.38 -2.34 -2.06
C TYR A 170 2.76 -1.41 -3.10
N GLU A 171 2.11 -1.96 -4.14
CA GLU A 171 1.67 -1.21 -5.31
C GLU A 171 0.56 -0.19 -5.01
N LYS A 172 -0.44 -0.54 -4.19
CA LYS A 172 -1.68 0.24 -4.02
C LYS A 172 -2.33 0.01 -2.66
N LYS A 173 -2.08 0.90 -1.69
CA LYS A 173 -2.73 0.91 -0.36
C LYS A 173 -4.26 0.85 -0.43
N SER A 174 -4.88 1.50 -1.42
CA SER A 174 -6.34 1.45 -1.63
C SER A 174 -6.87 0.05 -1.94
N THR A 175 -6.08 -0.80 -2.60
CA THR A 175 -6.45 -2.20 -2.85
C THR A 175 -6.38 -3.01 -1.56
N ALA A 176 -5.38 -2.75 -0.72
CA ALA A 176 -5.26 -3.38 0.59
C ALA A 176 -6.43 -3.00 1.50
N LEU A 177 -6.80 -1.71 1.54
CA LEU A 177 -7.94 -1.22 2.30
C LEU A 177 -9.26 -1.88 1.84
N LYS A 178 -9.50 -1.93 0.52
CA LYS A 178 -10.69 -2.61 -0.02
C LYS A 178 -10.75 -4.09 0.35
N LEU A 179 -9.63 -4.81 0.27
CA LEU A 179 -9.58 -6.23 0.67
C LEU A 179 -9.83 -6.38 2.18
N PHE A 180 -9.36 -5.45 2.99
CA PHE A 180 -9.62 -5.42 4.43
C PHE A 180 -11.11 -5.19 4.76
N GLU A 181 -11.77 -4.27 4.04
CA GLU A 181 -13.22 -4.08 4.12
C GLU A 181 -13.98 -5.36 3.70
N ASP A 182 -13.61 -5.95 2.55
CA ASP A 182 -14.33 -7.10 1.96
C ASP A 182 -14.09 -8.42 2.73
N LYS A 183 -12.95 -8.54 3.43
CA LYS A 183 -12.47 -9.78 4.06
C LYS A 183 -12.08 -9.58 5.53
N THR A 184 -12.79 -8.71 6.24
CA THR A 184 -12.45 -8.31 7.62
C THR A 184 -12.15 -9.47 8.57
N ASP A 185 -12.93 -10.55 8.54
CA ASP A 185 -12.70 -11.70 9.44
C ASP A 185 -11.38 -12.42 9.16
N SER A 186 -10.96 -12.46 7.90
CA SER A 186 -9.66 -13.01 7.49
C SER A 186 -8.50 -12.21 8.10
N PHE A 187 -8.61 -10.88 8.10
CA PHE A 187 -7.63 -10.01 8.74
C PHE A 187 -7.68 -10.11 10.27
N LYS A 188 -8.86 -10.22 10.89
CA LYS A 188 -8.98 -10.39 12.34
C LYS A 188 -8.30 -11.67 12.85
N ARG A 189 -8.30 -12.74 12.05
CA ARG A 189 -7.57 -13.99 12.35
C ARG A 189 -6.06 -13.79 12.46
N MET A 190 -5.52 -12.68 11.95
CA MET A 190 -4.11 -12.32 12.06
C MET A 190 -3.75 -11.58 13.34
N LYS A 191 -4.73 -11.25 14.20
CA LYS A 191 -4.49 -10.56 15.48
C LYS A 191 -3.31 -11.15 16.27
N PRO A 192 -3.13 -12.48 16.39
CA PRO A 192 -2.01 -13.05 17.16
C PRO A 192 -0.61 -12.80 16.59
N ILE A 193 -0.48 -12.42 15.31
CA ILE A 193 0.80 -12.17 14.64
C ILE A 193 1.00 -10.70 14.24
N LEU A 194 0.02 -9.82 14.53
CA LEU A 194 0.03 -8.42 14.11
C LEU A 194 1.30 -7.69 14.59
N LYS A 195 1.61 -7.73 15.89
CA LYS A 195 2.76 -7.04 16.46
C LYS A 195 4.09 -7.56 15.88
N ASP A 196 4.18 -8.87 15.75
CA ASP A 196 5.36 -9.55 15.19
C ASP A 196 5.62 -9.12 13.74
N ILE A 197 4.57 -8.97 12.93
CA ILE A 197 4.69 -8.46 11.55
C ILE A 197 5.30 -7.05 11.55
N LEU A 198 4.84 -6.16 12.42
CA LEU A 198 5.37 -4.79 12.54
C LEU A 198 6.83 -4.81 13.01
N THR A 199 7.16 -5.64 14.00
CA THR A 199 8.54 -5.84 14.47
C THR A 199 9.44 -6.41 13.38
N LEU A 200 8.95 -7.35 12.56
CA LEU A 200 9.71 -7.94 11.46
C LEU A 200 9.98 -6.91 10.35
N HIS A 201 9.00 -6.07 10.01
CA HIS A 201 9.15 -4.98 9.06
C HIS A 201 10.35 -4.09 9.41
N ASP A 202 10.38 -3.56 10.64
CA ASP A 202 11.45 -2.66 11.07
C ASP A 202 12.78 -3.40 11.27
N THR A 203 12.75 -4.64 11.77
CA THR A 203 13.94 -5.48 11.91
C THR A 203 14.66 -5.67 10.57
N ILE A 204 13.93 -6.05 9.52
CA ILE A 204 14.48 -6.23 8.17
C ILE A 204 15.00 -4.89 7.64
N ALA A 205 14.19 -3.84 7.75
CA ALA A 205 14.53 -2.52 7.21
C ALA A 205 15.79 -1.92 7.86
N TYR A 206 15.95 -2.09 9.17
CA TYR A 206 17.07 -1.60 9.96
C TYR A 206 18.36 -2.40 9.70
N HIS A 207 18.28 -3.73 9.70
CA HIS A 207 19.48 -4.59 9.65
C HIS A 207 19.96 -4.93 8.23
N ALA A 208 19.19 -4.66 7.17
CA ALA A 208 19.52 -5.07 5.80
C ALA A 208 20.94 -4.70 5.35
N LYS A 209 21.39 -3.46 5.60
CA LYS A 209 22.76 -3.01 5.25
C LYS A 209 23.83 -3.84 5.96
N GLU A 210 23.64 -4.10 7.25
CA GLU A 210 24.59 -4.86 8.07
C GLU A 210 24.65 -6.32 7.61
N VAL A 211 23.50 -6.94 7.38
CA VAL A 211 23.39 -8.31 6.85
C VAL A 211 24.13 -8.44 5.52
N TRP A 212 23.94 -7.48 4.60
CA TRP A 212 24.67 -7.46 3.33
C TRP A 212 26.19 -7.38 3.52
N ASN A 213 26.63 -6.44 4.37
CA ASN A 213 28.05 -6.18 4.59
C ASN A 213 28.78 -7.37 5.20
N LYS A 214 28.15 -8.08 6.13
CA LYS A 214 28.73 -9.29 6.74
C LYS A 214 28.80 -10.46 5.76
N ALA A 215 27.81 -10.60 4.87
CA ALA A 215 27.69 -11.75 3.98
C ALA A 215 28.40 -11.61 2.62
N THR A 216 29.00 -10.44 2.34
CA THR A 216 29.64 -10.14 1.06
C THR A 216 31.07 -9.64 1.30
N PRO A 217 32.11 -10.30 0.77
CA PRO A 217 33.49 -9.81 0.88
C PRO A 217 33.61 -8.37 0.35
N GLY A 218 34.13 -7.45 1.17
CA GLY A 218 34.19 -6.02 0.83
C GLY A 218 32.82 -5.34 0.68
N GLY A 219 31.80 -5.83 1.40
CA GLY A 219 30.42 -5.41 1.27
C GLY A 219 30.21 -3.89 1.39
N ARG A 220 29.66 -3.30 0.34
CA ARG A 220 29.27 -1.89 0.25
C ARG A 220 27.75 -1.76 0.17
N GLY A 221 27.05 -2.22 1.21
CA GLY A 221 25.59 -2.26 1.28
C GLY A 221 24.93 -0.88 1.15
N GLY A 222 25.62 0.19 1.57
CA GLY A 222 25.15 1.56 1.36
C GLY A 222 25.05 1.98 -0.11
N ASN A 223 25.73 1.27 -1.03
CA ASN A 223 25.73 1.56 -2.47
C ASN A 223 24.65 0.76 -3.24
N LEU A 224 23.85 -0.06 -2.53
CA LEU A 224 22.70 -0.72 -3.13
C LEU A 224 21.64 0.35 -3.42
N SER A 225 21.08 0.35 -4.64
CA SER A 225 20.12 1.37 -5.08
C SER A 225 18.83 1.39 -4.26
N PHE A 226 18.54 0.31 -3.54
CA PHE A 226 17.38 0.14 -2.66
C PHE A 226 17.71 0.30 -1.16
N ILE A 227 18.91 0.81 -0.84
CA ILE A 227 19.26 1.27 0.52
C ILE A 227 19.29 2.79 0.50
N GLU A 228 18.43 3.40 1.30
CA GLU A 228 18.42 4.84 1.51
C GLU A 228 19.39 5.20 2.63
N ASN A 229 20.18 6.25 2.44
CA ASN A 229 21.15 6.73 3.43
C ASN A 229 20.84 8.20 3.77
N ARG A 230 20.96 8.56 5.05
CA ARG A 230 20.88 9.96 5.52
C ARG A 230 22.27 10.42 5.96
N GLU A 231 22.75 11.51 5.37
CA GLU A 231 23.99 12.18 5.81
C GLU A 231 23.78 12.94 7.13
N LYS A 232 22.58 13.53 7.31
CA LYS A 232 22.17 14.23 8.52
C LYS A 232 20.86 13.67 9.04
N GLY A 233 20.74 13.56 10.36
CA GLY A 233 19.59 12.95 11.03
C GLY A 233 19.61 11.41 10.95
N ALA A 234 18.47 10.81 11.30
CA ALA A 234 18.28 9.36 11.27
C ALA A 234 16.85 9.05 10.79
N PHE A 235 16.65 7.85 10.26
CA PHE A 235 15.34 7.25 10.12
C PHE A 235 14.91 6.68 11.47
N ASP A 236 13.62 6.78 11.73
CA ASP A 236 12.98 6.22 12.92
C ASP A 236 12.34 4.87 12.59
N PHE A 237 12.63 3.87 13.42
CA PHE A 237 12.12 2.51 13.32
C PHE A 237 11.27 2.26 14.57
N HIS A 238 10.06 2.81 14.53
CA HIS A 238 9.13 2.89 15.65
C HIS A 238 8.79 1.53 16.24
N PHE A 239 8.59 0.50 15.41
CA PHE A 239 8.15 -0.84 15.82
C PHE A 239 9.22 -1.62 16.60
N ILE A 240 10.48 -1.17 16.54
CA ILE A 240 11.59 -1.72 17.33
C ILE A 240 12.26 -0.66 18.21
N SER A 241 11.72 0.55 18.28
CA SER A 241 12.26 1.69 19.04
C SER A 241 13.74 1.99 18.75
N LYS A 242 14.15 1.96 17.47
CA LYS A 242 15.52 2.27 17.05
C LYS A 242 15.57 3.47 16.11
N ARG A 243 16.77 4.05 15.99
CA ARG A 243 17.11 5.05 14.98
C ARG A 243 18.31 4.58 14.17
N GLY A 244 18.34 4.86 12.88
CA GLY A 244 19.45 4.45 12.00
C GLY A 244 19.68 5.42 10.85
N GLN A 245 20.92 5.54 10.38
CA GLN A 245 21.26 6.39 9.22
C GLN A 245 20.94 5.75 7.87
N HIS A 246 20.52 4.48 7.88
CA HIS A 246 20.23 3.74 6.66
C HIS A 246 18.93 2.97 6.85
N ARG A 247 18.16 2.80 5.77
CA ARG A 247 16.99 1.92 5.76
C ARG A 247 16.88 1.18 4.42
N LEU A 248 16.31 -0.02 4.47
CA LEU A 248 15.82 -0.69 3.26
C LEU A 248 14.60 0.06 2.72
N MET A 249 14.63 0.43 1.44
CA MET A 249 13.51 1.11 0.80
C MET A 249 12.33 0.16 0.62
N GLY A 250 11.10 0.69 0.67
CA GLY A 250 9.85 -0.07 0.59
C GLY A 250 9.79 -1.06 -0.58
N GLY A 251 10.30 -0.67 -1.75
CA GLY A 251 10.28 -1.53 -2.94
C GLY A 251 11.13 -2.80 -2.84
N ALA A 252 12.17 -2.82 -2.00
CA ALA A 252 12.90 -4.05 -1.66
C ALA A 252 12.37 -4.69 -0.37
N LEU A 253 11.96 -3.87 0.60
CA LEU A 253 11.48 -4.32 1.90
C LEU A 253 10.21 -5.18 1.80
N TYR A 254 9.21 -4.73 1.06
CA TYR A 254 7.90 -5.39 1.01
C TYR A 254 7.97 -6.80 0.38
N PRO A 255 8.66 -7.00 -0.77
CA PRO A 255 8.87 -8.35 -1.32
C PRO A 255 9.61 -9.29 -0.36
N ILE A 256 10.67 -8.80 0.31
CA ILE A 256 11.43 -9.59 1.29
C ILE A 256 10.57 -9.92 2.50
N LEU A 257 9.84 -8.96 3.03
CA LEU A 257 8.96 -9.13 4.17
C LEU A 257 7.85 -10.15 3.85
N GLY A 258 7.14 -9.98 2.73
CA GLY A 258 6.06 -10.87 2.30
C GLY A 258 6.49 -12.30 1.96
N ALA A 259 7.79 -12.53 1.72
CA ALA A 259 8.32 -13.88 1.55
C ALA A 259 8.19 -14.72 2.85
N PHE A 260 8.25 -14.08 4.02
CA PHE A 260 8.11 -14.76 5.31
C PHE A 260 6.68 -15.24 5.61
N ARG A 261 5.67 -14.92 4.77
CA ARG A 261 4.33 -15.53 4.85
C ARG A 261 4.35 -17.06 4.76
N TRP A 262 5.44 -17.63 4.22
CA TRP A 262 5.72 -19.07 4.26
C TRP A 262 5.64 -19.70 5.66
N TYR A 263 5.96 -18.91 6.69
CA TYR A 263 5.91 -19.35 8.08
C TYR A 263 4.52 -19.24 8.70
N VAL A 264 3.56 -18.60 8.04
CA VAL A 264 2.20 -18.45 8.59
C VAL A 264 1.41 -19.72 8.34
N VAL A 265 0.73 -20.21 9.38
CA VAL A 265 -0.19 -21.34 9.33
C VAL A 265 -1.48 -20.99 10.06
N THR A 266 -2.59 -21.53 9.59
CA THR A 266 -3.88 -21.41 10.25
C THR A 266 -4.01 -22.46 11.35
N ASP A 267 -4.37 -22.03 12.56
CA ASP A 267 -4.72 -22.93 13.64
C ASP A 267 -6.06 -23.62 13.34
N PRO A 268 -6.13 -24.97 13.30
CA PRO A 268 -7.33 -25.67 12.86
C PRO A 268 -8.49 -25.56 13.85
N LYS A 269 -8.27 -25.14 15.10
CA LYS A 269 -9.31 -25.01 16.13
C LYS A 269 -9.87 -23.59 16.19
N THR A 270 -8.98 -22.61 16.22
CA THR A 270 -9.36 -21.19 16.39
C THR A 270 -9.52 -20.47 15.05
N LEU A 271 -9.01 -21.06 13.97
CA LEU A 271 -8.85 -20.45 12.65
C LEU A 271 -7.94 -19.21 12.64
N ASN A 272 -7.28 -18.89 13.75
CA ASN A 272 -6.33 -17.80 13.81
C ASN A 272 -5.03 -18.17 13.09
N MET A 273 -4.42 -17.18 12.46
CA MET A 273 -3.10 -17.30 11.87
C MET A 273 -2.03 -17.20 12.97
N ARG A 274 -1.02 -18.06 12.87
CA ARG A 274 0.13 -18.09 13.78
C ARG A 274 1.41 -18.42 13.03
N TRP A 275 2.55 -18.07 13.61
CA TRP A 275 3.85 -18.48 13.11
C TRP A 275 4.11 -19.97 13.39
N ARG A 276 4.43 -20.73 12.35
CA ARG A 276 4.95 -22.09 12.46
C ARG A 276 6.31 -22.04 13.17
N GLY A 277 6.39 -22.62 14.36
CA GLY A 277 7.59 -22.58 15.20
C GLY A 277 7.75 -21.29 16.02
N GLY A 278 6.73 -20.42 16.06
CA GLY A 278 6.79 -19.15 16.78
C GLY A 278 7.61 -18.06 16.06
N PHE A 279 7.52 -16.83 16.55
CA PHE A 279 8.15 -15.67 15.90
C PHE A 279 9.68 -15.74 15.91
N GLU A 280 10.28 -16.30 16.96
CA GLU A 280 11.74 -16.54 17.02
C GLU A 280 12.26 -17.41 15.87
N SER A 281 11.45 -18.34 15.36
CA SER A 281 11.82 -19.13 14.17
C SER A 281 11.90 -18.25 12.92
N VAL A 282 11.05 -17.24 12.81
CA VAL A 282 11.04 -16.27 11.69
C VAL A 282 12.24 -15.34 11.78
N LEU A 283 12.55 -14.82 12.97
CA LEU A 283 13.77 -14.01 13.20
C LEU A 283 15.04 -14.83 12.93
N SER A 284 15.07 -16.09 13.35
CA SER A 284 16.16 -17.01 13.06
C SER A 284 16.32 -17.25 11.55
N ALA A 285 15.21 -17.38 10.82
CA ALA A 285 15.22 -17.51 9.37
C ALA A 285 15.75 -16.24 8.69
N TRP A 286 15.35 -15.04 9.14
CA TRP A 286 15.91 -13.78 8.65
C TRP A 286 17.43 -13.69 8.88
N ASN A 287 17.89 -14.01 10.09
CA ASN A 287 19.32 -13.97 10.43
C ASN A 287 20.14 -14.95 9.58
N ARG A 288 19.57 -16.11 9.23
CA ARG A 288 20.22 -17.14 8.42
C ARG A 288 20.19 -16.82 6.92
N ASP A 289 19.03 -16.42 6.40
CA ASP A 289 18.76 -16.40 4.96
C ASP A 289 18.68 -14.98 4.37
N GLY A 290 18.62 -13.93 5.21
CA GLY A 290 18.42 -12.55 4.76
C GLY A 290 19.45 -12.07 3.74
N ALA A 291 20.70 -12.55 3.84
CA ALA A 291 21.74 -12.24 2.86
C ALA A 291 21.43 -12.78 1.46
N GLU A 292 20.79 -13.95 1.35
CA GLU A 292 20.40 -14.53 0.07
C GLU A 292 19.22 -13.78 -0.55
N LEU A 293 18.25 -13.39 0.27
CA LEU A 293 17.12 -12.54 -0.15
C LEU A 293 17.62 -11.19 -0.69
N LEU A 294 18.57 -10.56 -0.01
CA LEU A 294 19.19 -9.32 -0.47
C LEU A 294 19.99 -9.50 -1.77
N LYS A 295 20.66 -10.64 -1.96
CA LYS A 295 21.36 -10.96 -3.21
C LYS A 295 20.41 -11.16 -4.39
N ALA A 296 19.31 -11.89 -4.19
CA ALA A 296 18.26 -12.04 -5.20
C ALA A 296 17.61 -10.69 -5.54
N THR A 297 17.41 -9.84 -4.54
CA THR A 297 16.90 -8.47 -4.72
C THR A 297 17.89 -7.60 -5.48
N LYS A 298 19.19 -7.74 -5.23
CA LYS A 298 20.24 -7.04 -5.97
C LYS A 298 20.29 -7.45 -7.44
N GLN A 299 20.14 -8.73 -7.75
CA GLN A 299 20.05 -9.20 -9.14
C GLN A 299 18.84 -8.61 -9.87
N MET A 300 17.66 -8.71 -9.26
CA MET A 300 16.44 -8.11 -9.80
C MET A 300 16.56 -6.58 -9.96
N SER A 301 17.21 -5.91 -9.00
CA SER A 301 17.50 -4.47 -9.09
C SER A 301 18.32 -4.15 -10.33
N ASP A 302 19.41 -4.89 -10.57
CA ASP A 302 20.29 -4.65 -11.71
C ASP A 302 19.56 -4.90 -13.06
N GLU A 303 18.69 -5.91 -13.12
CA GLU A 303 17.83 -6.20 -14.29
C GLU A 303 16.80 -5.09 -14.58
N LEU A 304 16.25 -4.48 -13.52
CA LEU A 304 15.23 -3.43 -13.62
C LEU A 304 15.83 -2.01 -13.65
N GLY A 305 17.08 -1.87 -14.07
CA GLY A 305 17.74 -0.57 -14.21
C GLY A 305 17.96 0.16 -12.88
N ARG A 306 18.10 -0.60 -11.78
CA ARG A 306 18.35 -0.13 -10.41
C ARG A 306 17.24 0.75 -9.84
N ASN A 307 16.00 0.59 -10.31
CA ASN A 307 14.83 1.34 -9.84
C ASN A 307 14.13 0.63 -8.66
N PRO A 308 14.18 1.18 -7.43
CA PRO A 308 13.57 0.55 -6.25
C PRO A 308 12.06 0.33 -6.38
N ASN A 309 11.35 1.24 -7.04
CA ASN A 309 9.91 1.10 -7.25
C ASN A 309 9.59 -0.05 -8.21
N ALA A 310 10.37 -0.21 -9.28
CA ALA A 310 10.19 -1.33 -10.22
C ALA A 310 10.37 -2.70 -9.53
N ILE A 311 11.33 -2.81 -8.61
CA ILE A 311 11.57 -4.03 -7.82
C ILE A 311 10.31 -4.42 -7.03
N GLY A 312 9.71 -3.45 -6.33
CA GLY A 312 8.53 -3.71 -5.50
C GLY A 312 7.29 -4.12 -6.28
N LYS A 313 7.22 -3.78 -7.58
CA LYS A 313 6.12 -4.15 -8.50
C LYS A 313 6.38 -5.44 -9.29
N SER A 314 7.57 -6.00 -9.19
CA SER A 314 7.98 -7.18 -9.97
C SER A 314 7.40 -8.47 -9.40
N ARG A 315 6.29 -8.96 -9.96
CA ARG A 315 5.71 -10.28 -9.58
C ARG A 315 6.73 -11.42 -9.56
N PRO A 316 7.62 -11.58 -10.57
CA PRO A 316 8.68 -12.59 -10.52
C PRO A 316 9.60 -12.46 -9.31
N HIS A 317 9.87 -11.23 -8.85
CA HIS A 317 10.71 -11.00 -7.68
C HIS A 317 10.07 -11.52 -6.39
N TRP A 318 8.79 -11.21 -6.17
CA TRP A 318 8.02 -11.72 -5.01
C TRP A 318 7.99 -13.25 -4.99
N ALA A 319 7.74 -13.87 -6.16
CA ALA A 319 7.73 -15.32 -6.31
C ALA A 319 9.08 -15.97 -5.99
N ASN A 320 10.16 -15.39 -6.52
CA ASN A 320 11.51 -15.88 -6.27
C ASN A 320 11.88 -15.81 -4.79
N LEU A 321 11.63 -14.67 -4.12
CA LEU A 321 11.94 -14.51 -2.70
C LEU A 321 11.15 -15.48 -1.81
N HIS A 322 9.85 -15.65 -2.08
CA HIS A 322 9.02 -16.62 -1.37
C HIS A 322 9.52 -18.06 -1.57
N THR A 323 9.93 -18.42 -2.79
CA THR A 323 10.53 -19.72 -3.10
C THR A 323 11.85 -19.94 -2.35
N ILE A 324 12.71 -18.91 -2.26
CA ILE A 324 13.97 -18.99 -1.50
C ILE A 324 13.68 -19.30 -0.03
N VAL A 325 12.77 -18.55 0.61
CA VAL A 325 12.38 -18.78 2.02
C VAL A 325 11.83 -20.18 2.21
N ALA A 326 10.93 -20.62 1.32
CA ALA A 326 10.34 -21.96 1.37
C ALA A 326 11.41 -23.07 1.28
N LYS A 327 12.29 -22.97 0.28
CA LYS A 327 13.39 -23.92 0.07
C LYS A 327 14.31 -23.99 1.28
N LYS A 328 14.71 -22.85 1.84
CA LYS A 328 15.61 -22.80 3.00
C LYS A 328 14.99 -23.43 4.24
N ASP A 329 13.72 -23.15 4.51
CA ASP A 329 12.99 -23.75 5.63
C ASP A 329 12.90 -25.27 5.48
N LEU A 330 12.49 -25.75 4.30
CA LEU A 330 12.36 -27.19 4.02
C LEU A 330 13.69 -27.93 4.14
N MET A 331 14.78 -27.36 3.59
CA MET A 331 16.12 -27.92 3.74
C MET A 331 16.58 -27.94 5.21
N SER A 332 16.35 -26.85 5.95
CA SER A 332 16.72 -26.79 7.38
C SER A 332 15.95 -27.80 8.24
N ARG A 333 14.73 -28.16 7.84
CA ARG A 333 13.91 -29.15 8.55
C ARG A 333 14.27 -30.59 8.18
N ALA A 334 14.71 -30.84 6.95
CA ALA A 334 15.17 -32.15 6.51
C ALA A 334 16.52 -32.55 7.13
N SER A 335 17.33 -31.56 7.52
CA SER A 335 18.64 -31.77 8.17
C SER A 335 18.58 -31.90 9.71
N ARG A 336 17.40 -31.90 10.31
CA ARG A 336 17.17 -32.06 11.76
C ARG A 336 16.59 -33.43 12.06
#